data_AF-A0A2A8HUB4-F1
#
_entry.id   AF-A0A2A8HUB4-F1
#
_cell.length_a   1.000
_cell.length_b   1.000
_cell.length_c   1.000
_cell.angle_alpha   90.00
_cell.angle_beta   90.00
_cell.angle_gamma   90.00
#
_symmetry.space_group_name_H-M   'P 1'
#
loop_
_entity.id
_entity.type
_entity.pdbx_description
1 polymer ?
#
loop_
_entity_poly.entity_id
_entity_poly.type
_entity_poly.pdbx_seq_one_letter_code
_entity_poly.pdbx_strand_id
1 'polypeptide(L)'
;MLPLHAVPYAAIVTRLPVTLSLATKRDLVRRLSERPVASMTSEPLEIAPAVVVDIPALVGSDLAERAERYSKAREDHIVTDPEIMGGTPVLRGTRMTVYSVLGRLEGGDSVEDILDDNQHLSREAIETAALYARTHPLVGRPGGRPWAKAA
;
A
#
# COMPACT_ATOMS: atom_id res chain seq x y z
N MET A 1 -5.02 6.86 -1.36
CA MET A 1 -4.26 6.35 -0.19
C MET A 1 -5.21 5.49 0.63
N LEU A 2 -4.79 4.27 0.98
CA LEU A 2 -5.49 3.50 2.01
C LEU A 2 -5.35 4.27 3.33
N PRO A 3 -6.42 4.55 4.08
CA PRO A 3 -6.27 5.25 5.34
C PRO A 3 -5.53 4.38 6.36
N LEU A 4 -4.70 4.98 7.23
CA LEU A 4 -3.83 4.24 8.14
C LEU A 4 -4.60 3.24 9.02
N HIS A 5 -5.81 3.60 9.43
CA HIS A 5 -6.68 2.74 10.24
C HIS A 5 -7.12 1.45 9.53
N ALA A 6 -7.02 1.37 8.21
CA ALA A 6 -7.33 0.16 7.46
C ALA A 6 -6.29 -0.95 7.69
N VAL A 7 -5.06 -0.62 8.10
CA VAL A 7 -4.02 -1.60 8.41
C VAL A 7 -4.37 -2.43 9.65
N PRO A 8 -4.64 -1.85 10.84
CA PRO A 8 -5.07 -2.63 12.00
C PRO A 8 -6.40 -3.33 11.76
N TYR A 9 -7.33 -2.72 11.00
CA TYR A 9 -8.56 -3.42 10.59
C TYR A 9 -8.26 -4.71 9.81
N ALA A 10 -7.45 -4.62 8.75
CA ALA A 10 -7.09 -5.77 7.94
C ALA A 10 -6.34 -6.83 8.75
N ALA A 11 -5.40 -6.42 9.60
CA ALA A 11 -4.67 -7.34 10.46
C ALA A 11 -5.60 -8.07 11.44
N ILE A 12 -6.57 -7.38 12.03
CA ILE A 12 -7.57 -7.98 12.92
C ILE A 12 -8.41 -9.02 12.16
N VAL A 13 -8.93 -8.67 10.98
CA VAL A 13 -9.81 -9.56 10.21
C VAL A 13 -9.08 -10.76 9.60
N THR A 14 -7.78 -10.63 9.31
CA THR A 14 -6.99 -11.68 8.63
C THR A 14 -6.19 -12.57 9.58
N ARG A 15 -5.74 -12.04 10.73
CA ARG A 15 -4.84 -12.77 11.65
C ARG A 15 -5.55 -13.32 12.87
N LEU A 16 -6.73 -12.82 13.23
CA LEU A 16 -7.48 -13.41 14.33
C LEU A 16 -8.07 -14.76 13.91
N PRO A 17 -7.95 -15.82 14.75
CA PRO A 17 -8.51 -17.14 14.47
C PRO A 17 -10.03 -17.20 14.72
N VAL A 18 -10.73 -16.07 14.69
CA VAL A 18 -12.17 -15.97 14.99
C VAL A 18 -12.90 -15.21 13.89
N THR A 19 -14.12 -15.66 13.59
CA THR A 19 -14.99 -14.99 12.62
C THR A 19 -15.73 -13.85 13.29
N LEU A 20 -15.53 -12.63 12.79
CA LEU A 20 -16.26 -11.45 13.25
C LEU A 20 -17.60 -11.30 12.51
N SER A 21 -18.66 -10.96 13.24
CA SER A 21 -19.97 -10.62 12.66
C SER A 21 -19.88 -9.35 11.79
N LEU A 22 -20.84 -9.16 10.88
CA LEU A 22 -20.89 -7.92 10.08
C LEU A 22 -21.04 -6.68 10.97
N ALA A 23 -21.82 -6.76 12.04
CA ALA A 23 -22.00 -5.66 12.99
C ALA A 23 -20.67 -5.31 13.68
N THR A 24 -19.94 -6.31 14.17
CA THR A 24 -18.64 -6.13 14.81
C THR A 24 -17.61 -5.55 13.84
N LYS A 25 -17.57 -6.02 12.59
CA LYS A 25 -16.67 -5.47 11.56
C LYS A 25 -16.96 -3.99 11.29
N ARG A 26 -18.25 -3.62 11.16
CA ARG A 26 -18.66 -2.22 10.93
C ARG A 26 -18.29 -1.33 12.12
N ASP A 27 -18.52 -1.80 13.34
CA ASP A 27 -18.12 -1.07 14.55
C ASP A 27 -16.59 -0.92 14.62
N LEU A 28 -15.83 -1.97 14.27
CA LEU A 28 -14.37 -1.92 14.25
C LEU A 28 -13.86 -0.85 13.27
N VAL A 29 -14.37 -0.80 12.04
CA VAL A 29 -13.97 0.21 11.05
C VAL A 29 -14.25 1.61 11.60
N ARG A 30 -15.45 1.85 12.12
CA ARG A 30 -15.85 3.15 12.67
C ARG A 30 -14.90 3.57 13.80
N ARG A 31 -14.72 2.72 14.80
CA ARG A 31 -13.86 3.01 15.97
C ARG A 31 -12.40 3.19 15.62
N LEU A 32 -11.87 2.41 14.68
CA LEU A 32 -10.51 2.58 14.18
C LEU A 32 -10.35 3.88 13.38
N SER A 33 -11.37 4.28 12.61
CA SER A 33 -11.34 5.52 11.83
C SER A 33 -11.43 6.79 12.68
N GLU A 34 -12.11 6.73 13.82
CA GLU A 34 -12.25 7.84 14.78
C GLU A 34 -11.05 7.95 15.73
N ARG A 35 -10.18 6.93 15.81
CA ARG A 35 -9.01 6.94 16.69
C ARG A 35 -7.88 7.81 16.11
N PRO A 36 -7.22 8.63 16.95
CA PRO A 36 -5.97 9.27 16.58
C PRO A 36 -4.90 8.23 16.24
N VAL A 37 -4.05 8.55 15.26
CA VAL A 37 -2.96 7.68 14.80
C VAL A 37 -2.05 7.25 15.97
N ALA A 38 -1.71 8.19 16.86
CA ALA A 38 -0.86 7.93 18.02
C ALA A 38 -1.43 6.83 18.94
N SER A 39 -2.74 6.85 19.20
CA SER A 39 -3.40 5.81 20.02
C SER A 39 -3.47 4.47 19.31
N MET A 40 -3.38 4.40 17.97
CA MET A 40 -3.36 3.11 17.25
C MET A 40 -2.05 2.36 17.46
N THR A 41 -0.96 3.07 17.74
CA THR A 41 0.38 2.50 17.91
C THR A 41 0.78 2.32 19.38
N SER A 42 -0.01 2.83 20.33
CA SER A 42 0.28 2.75 21.77
C SER A 42 -0.76 2.02 22.61
N GLU A 43 -2.03 1.99 22.19
CA GLU A 43 -3.12 1.53 23.06
C GLU A 43 -3.87 0.32 22.47
N PRO A 44 -4.23 -0.68 23.29
CA PRO A 44 -5.08 -1.78 22.85
C PRO A 44 -6.51 -1.32 22.49
N LEU A 45 -7.30 -2.20 21.88
CA LEU A 45 -8.69 -1.98 21.52
C LEU A 45 -9.58 -3.09 22.06
N GLU A 46 -10.51 -2.75 22.94
CA GLU A 46 -11.55 -3.69 23.37
C GLU A 46 -12.63 -3.84 22.28
N ILE A 47 -12.82 -5.04 21.74
CA ILE A 47 -13.76 -5.29 20.63
C ILE A 47 -15.09 -5.92 21.09
N ALA A 48 -15.12 -6.49 22.30
CA ALA A 48 -16.29 -7.02 23.00
C ALA A 48 -15.95 -7.09 24.50
N PRO A 49 -16.93 -7.28 25.41
CA PRO A 49 -16.65 -7.37 26.85
C PRO A 49 -15.57 -8.39 27.16
N ALA A 50 -14.48 -7.92 27.78
CA ALA A 50 -13.28 -8.73 28.11
C ALA A 50 -12.50 -9.29 26.90
N VAL A 51 -12.80 -8.85 25.68
CA VAL A 51 -12.06 -9.22 24.47
C VAL A 51 -11.27 -8.02 23.98
N VAL A 52 -9.96 -8.06 24.21
CA VAL A 52 -9.04 -6.96 23.88
C VAL A 52 -8.08 -7.41 22.78
N VAL A 53 -7.94 -6.57 21.77
CA VAL A 53 -6.92 -6.71 20.73
C VAL A 53 -5.78 -5.76 21.05
N ASP A 54 -4.60 -6.32 21.27
CA ASP A 54 -3.36 -5.54 21.31
C ASP A 54 -2.98 -5.14 19.89
N ILE A 55 -3.38 -3.93 19.48
CA ILE A 55 -3.07 -3.40 18.15
C ILE A 55 -1.56 -3.23 17.97
N PRO A 56 -0.81 -2.58 18.89
CA PRO A 56 0.64 -2.45 18.77
C PRO A 56 1.36 -3.79 18.57
N ALA A 57 1.00 -4.83 19.32
CA ALA A 57 1.57 -6.16 19.14
C ALA A 57 1.19 -6.78 17.78
N LEU A 58 0.00 -6.45 17.25
CA LEU A 58 -0.50 -7.02 16.01
C LEU A 58 0.13 -6.38 14.76
N VAL A 59 0.30 -5.05 14.73
CA VAL A 59 0.77 -4.33 13.53
C VAL A 59 2.16 -3.71 13.66
N GLY A 60 2.75 -3.74 14.85
CA GLY A 60 3.98 -3.06 15.20
C GLY A 60 3.72 -1.65 15.73
N SER A 61 4.45 -1.27 16.79
CA SER A 61 4.38 0.08 17.39
C SER A 61 4.91 1.17 16.46
N ASP A 62 5.67 0.80 15.43
CA ASP A 62 6.27 1.68 14.43
C ASP A 62 5.38 1.90 13.18
N LEU A 63 4.14 1.37 13.17
CA LEU A 63 3.25 1.45 12.00
C LEU A 63 3.04 2.90 11.52
N ALA A 64 2.80 3.83 12.44
CA ALA A 64 2.60 5.23 12.12
C ALA A 64 3.83 5.83 11.45
N GLU A 65 5.02 5.58 12.00
CA GLU A 65 6.29 6.05 11.46
C GLU A 65 6.56 5.46 10.07
N ARG A 66 6.35 4.15 9.88
CA ARG A 66 6.49 3.50 8.57
C ARG A 66 5.55 4.08 7.52
N ALA A 67 4.30 4.36 7.90
CA ALA A 67 3.32 4.94 7.00
C ALA A 67 3.68 6.38 6.61
N GLU A 68 4.14 7.19 7.56
CA GLU A 68 4.60 8.55 7.30
C GLU A 68 5.84 8.55 6.38
N ARG A 69 6.83 7.71 6.69
CA ARG A 69 8.03 7.53 5.86
C ARG A 69 7.68 7.16 4.42
N TYR A 70 6.79 6.20 4.24
CA TYR A 70 6.31 5.82 2.91
C TYR A 70 5.57 6.95 2.20
N SER A 71 4.68 7.68 2.90
CA SER A 71 3.95 8.80 2.29
C SER A 71 4.92 9.87 1.77
N LYS A 72 5.90 10.23 2.59
CA LYS A 72 6.93 11.20 2.24
C LYS A 72 7.77 10.72 1.05
N ALA A 73 8.32 9.50 1.12
CA ALA A 73 9.13 8.94 0.04
C ALA A 73 8.34 8.84 -1.28
N ARG A 74 7.05 8.48 -1.23
CA ARG A 74 6.17 8.46 -2.39
C ARG A 74 6.01 9.86 -2.99
N GLU A 75 5.77 10.87 -2.17
CA GLU A 75 5.63 12.26 -2.64
C GLU A 75 6.94 12.78 -3.24
N ASP A 76 8.07 12.44 -2.64
CA ASP A 76 9.39 12.86 -3.10
C ASP A 76 9.79 12.16 -4.41
N HIS A 77 9.46 10.88 -4.59
CA HIS A 77 9.99 10.07 -5.70
C HIS A 77 9.00 9.69 -6.80
N ILE A 78 7.68 9.70 -6.57
CA ILE A 78 6.70 9.26 -7.55
C ILE A 78 5.85 10.45 -8.02
N VAL A 79 5.79 10.66 -9.33
CA VAL A 79 4.95 11.68 -9.95
C VAL A 79 3.94 11.04 -10.89
N THR A 80 2.76 11.64 -10.99
CA THR A 80 1.69 11.23 -11.90
C THR A 80 1.22 12.49 -12.63
N ASP A 81 1.48 12.54 -13.93
CA ASP A 81 1.19 13.70 -14.77
C ASP A 81 0.59 13.19 -16.10
N PRO A 82 -0.61 13.63 -16.51
CA PRO A 82 -1.22 13.26 -17.78
C PRO A 82 -0.31 13.47 -19.01
N GLU A 83 0.58 14.47 -18.97
CA GLU A 83 1.51 14.79 -20.04
C GLU A 83 2.74 13.86 -20.07
N ILE A 84 2.95 13.06 -19.02
CA ILE A 84 4.06 12.12 -18.89
C ILE A 84 3.51 10.69 -18.86
N MET A 85 3.82 9.90 -19.90
CA MET A 85 3.38 8.50 -20.00
C MET A 85 1.85 8.33 -19.82
N GLY A 86 1.07 9.33 -20.24
CA GLY A 86 -0.39 9.31 -20.17
C GLY A 86 -0.95 9.26 -18.74
N GLY A 87 -0.22 9.81 -17.75
CA GLY A 87 -0.62 9.73 -16.34
C GLY A 87 -0.26 8.40 -15.69
N THR A 88 0.59 7.58 -16.30
CA THR A 88 1.16 6.42 -15.61
C THR A 88 2.13 6.91 -14.53
N PRO A 89 2.07 6.40 -13.28
CA PRO A 89 3.03 6.80 -12.25
C PRO A 89 4.47 6.47 -12.64
N VAL A 90 5.34 7.48 -12.58
CA VAL A 90 6.76 7.39 -12.92
C VAL A 90 7.65 7.88 -11.79
N LEU A 91 8.90 7.43 -11.79
CA LEU A 91 9.94 8.01 -10.95
C LEU A 91 10.21 9.46 -11.37
N ARG A 92 10.20 10.37 -10.40
CA ARG A 92 10.38 11.82 -10.61
C ARG A 92 11.66 12.11 -11.39
N GLY A 93 11.53 12.95 -12.41
CA GLY A 93 12.66 13.32 -13.28
C GLY A 93 12.98 12.29 -14.37
N THR A 94 12.20 11.20 -14.47
CA THR A 94 12.40 10.14 -15.47
C THR A 94 11.09 9.81 -16.19
N ARG A 95 11.18 8.96 -17.22
CA ARG A 95 10.03 8.26 -17.81
C ARG A 95 9.94 6.78 -17.40
N MET A 96 10.69 6.39 -16.37
CA MET A 96 10.67 5.03 -15.84
C MET A 96 9.43 4.85 -14.97
N THR A 97 8.55 3.94 -15.37
CA THR A 97 7.31 3.70 -14.64
C THR A 97 7.56 2.88 -13.39
N VAL A 98 6.72 3.08 -12.38
CA VAL A 98 6.75 2.22 -11.17
C VAL A 98 6.56 0.74 -11.51
N TYR A 99 5.80 0.45 -12.56
CA TYR A 99 5.53 -0.91 -13.04
C TYR A 99 6.73 -1.52 -13.76
N SER A 100 7.49 -0.73 -14.53
CA SER A 100 8.73 -1.23 -15.15
C SER A 100 9.78 -1.55 -14.09
N VAL A 101 9.86 -0.78 -13.01
CA VAL A 101 10.74 -1.09 -11.88
C VAL A 101 10.35 -2.44 -11.26
N LEU A 102 9.07 -2.62 -10.92
CA LEU A 102 8.59 -3.90 -10.37
C LEU A 102 8.83 -5.06 -11.34
N GLY A 103 8.54 -4.88 -12.63
CA GLY A 103 8.74 -5.91 -13.65
C GLY A 103 10.20 -6.34 -13.81
N ARG A 104 11.17 -5.41 -13.67
CA ARG A 104 12.60 -5.76 -13.66
C ARG A 104 12.97 -6.61 -12.44
N LEU A 105 12.52 -6.20 -11.25
CA LEU A 105 12.74 -6.96 -10.01
C LEU A 105 12.12 -8.37 -10.07
N GLU A 106 10.90 -8.48 -10.59
CA GLU A 106 10.24 -9.77 -10.81
C GLU A 106 10.91 -10.60 -11.93
N GLY A 107 11.59 -9.93 -12.85
CA GLY A 107 12.41 -10.52 -13.91
C GLY A 107 13.78 -11.03 -13.44
N GLY A 108 14.15 -10.78 -12.17
CA GLY A 108 15.38 -11.29 -11.56
C GLY A 108 16.47 -10.24 -11.33
N ASP A 109 16.26 -8.98 -11.74
CA ASP A 109 17.20 -7.90 -11.44
C ASP A 109 17.20 -7.60 -9.93
N SER A 110 18.38 -7.32 -9.39
CA SER A 110 18.52 -6.73 -8.06
C SER A 110 18.28 -5.22 -8.08
N VAL A 111 18.13 -4.61 -6.90
CA VAL A 111 18.03 -3.14 -6.80
C VAL A 111 19.34 -2.49 -7.27
N GLU A 112 20.46 -3.14 -7.00
CA GLU A 112 21.81 -2.76 -7.41
C GLU A 112 21.93 -2.72 -8.94
N ASP A 113 21.46 -3.75 -9.64
CA ASP A 113 21.48 -3.78 -11.12
C ASP A 113 20.71 -2.59 -11.73
N ILE A 114 19.55 -2.26 -11.15
CA ILE A 114 18.74 -1.12 -11.61
C ILE A 114 19.46 0.21 -11.33
N LEU A 115 20.16 0.33 -10.18
CA LEU A 115 20.93 1.52 -9.83
C LEU A 115 22.16 1.70 -10.71
N ASP A 116 22.84 0.62 -11.08
CA ASP A 116 24.01 0.67 -11.96
C ASP A 116 23.64 1.20 -13.35
N ASP A 117 22.47 0.78 -13.88
CA ASP A 117 21.88 1.31 -15.10
C ASP A 117 21.38 2.77 -14.96
N ASN A 118 21.04 3.20 -13.74
CA ASN A 118 20.33 4.45 -13.46
C ASN A 118 20.94 5.20 -12.25
N GLN A 119 22.21 5.59 -12.37
CA GLN A 119 23.00 6.18 -11.27
C GLN A 119 22.42 7.46 -10.63
N HIS A 120 21.47 8.11 -11.30
CA HIS A 120 20.78 9.30 -10.80
C HIS A 120 19.59 8.99 -9.88
N LEU A 121 19.20 7.71 -9.77
CA LEU A 121 18.13 7.27 -8.88
C LEU A 121 18.67 6.93 -7.49
N SER A 122 17.84 7.14 -6.49
CA SER A 122 18.09 6.64 -5.14
C SER A 122 17.52 5.23 -4.97
N ARG A 123 18.12 4.45 -4.07
CA ARG A 123 17.55 3.17 -3.63
C ARG A 123 16.12 3.33 -3.11
N GLU A 124 15.88 4.36 -2.30
CA GLU A 124 14.55 4.65 -1.74
C GLU A 124 13.50 4.88 -2.82
N ALA A 125 13.87 5.52 -3.94
CA ALA A 125 12.98 5.71 -5.09
C ALA A 125 12.55 4.37 -5.71
N ILE A 126 13.51 3.45 -5.93
CA ILE A 126 13.26 2.12 -6.50
C ILE A 126 12.37 1.28 -5.58
N GLU A 127 12.70 1.24 -4.29
CA GLU A 127 11.92 0.48 -3.30
C GLU A 127 10.49 1.02 -3.16
N THR A 128 10.35 2.35 -3.14
CA THR A 128 9.05 3.04 -3.09
C THR A 128 8.24 2.76 -4.36
N ALA A 129 8.86 2.80 -5.54
CA ALA A 129 8.21 2.46 -6.81
C ALA A 129 7.71 1.01 -6.83
N ALA A 130 8.56 0.07 -6.42
CA ALA A 130 8.19 -1.34 -6.36
C ALA A 130 7.03 -1.59 -5.38
N LEU A 131 7.05 -0.95 -4.21
CA LEU A 131 5.96 -1.03 -3.24
C LEU A 131 4.67 -0.40 -3.77
N TYR A 132 4.77 0.75 -4.44
CA TYR A 132 3.62 1.40 -5.07
C TYR A 132 2.98 0.48 -6.10
N ALA A 133 3.78 -0.09 -7.01
CA ALA A 133 3.30 -0.96 -8.08
C ALA A 133 2.60 -2.23 -7.54
N ARG A 134 3.14 -2.88 -6.49
CA ARG A 134 2.50 -4.04 -5.84
C ARG A 134 1.15 -3.71 -5.21
N THR A 135 0.98 -2.50 -4.70
CA THR A 135 -0.26 -2.06 -4.03
C THR A 135 -1.28 -1.43 -4.98
N HIS A 136 -0.84 -1.07 -6.19
CA HIS A 136 -1.68 -0.50 -7.25
C HIS A 136 -1.48 -1.28 -8.55
N PRO A 137 -1.75 -2.60 -8.58
CA PRO A 137 -1.47 -3.41 -9.76
C PRO A 137 -2.23 -2.88 -10.99
N LEU A 138 -1.59 -2.97 -12.16
CA LEU A 138 -2.25 -2.62 -13.42
C LEU A 138 -3.53 -3.46 -13.58
N VAL A 139 -4.63 -2.78 -13.91
CA VAL A 139 -5.85 -3.48 -14.29
C VAL A 139 -5.57 -4.18 -15.61
N GLY A 140 -5.60 -5.50 -15.59
CA GLY A 140 -5.43 -6.31 -16.80
C GLY A 140 -6.45 -5.96 -17.87
N ARG A 141 -6.24 -6.46 -19.09
CA ARG A 141 -7.20 -6.27 -20.19
C ARG A 141 -8.61 -6.63 -19.68
N PRO A 142 -9.60 -5.73 -19.78
CA PRO A 142 -10.97 -6.02 -19.39
C PRO A 142 -11.40 -7.33 -20.05
N GLY A 143 -11.82 -8.29 -19.22
CA GLY A 143 -12.25 -9.59 -19.71
C GLY A 143 -13.43 -9.47 -20.66
N GLY A 144 -13.49 -10.38 -21.64
CA GLY A 144 -14.58 -10.48 -22.60
C GLY A 144 -14.16 -10.23 -24.04
N ARG A 145 -15.13 -10.41 -24.94
CA ARG A 145 -15.02 -10.08 -26.37
C ARG A 145 -15.98 -8.92 -26.64
N PRO A 146 -15.58 -7.65 -26.44
CA PRO A 146 -16.46 -6.51 -26.70
C PRO A 146 -17.06 -6.52 -28.11
N TRP A 147 -16.31 -7.05 -29.08
CA TRP A 147 -16.73 -7.23 -30.48
C TRP A 147 -17.76 -8.35 -30.69
N ALA A 148 -17.98 -9.25 -29.72
CA ALA A 148 -18.99 -10.31 -29.85
C ALA A 148 -20.44 -9.80 -29.75
N LYS A 149 -20.65 -8.57 -29.26
CA LYS A 149 -21.98 -7.92 -29.28
C LYS A 149 -22.27 -7.19 -30.59
N ALA A 150 -21.29 -7.12 -31.50
CA ALA A 150 -21.40 -6.44 -32.79
C ALA A 150 -21.58 -7.41 -33.98
N ALA A 151 -21.65 -8.72 -33.70
CA ALA A 151 -21.97 -9.78 -34.65
C ALA A 151 -23.36 -10.33 -34.36
#